data_AF-A0A4R3I0J2-F1
#
_entry.id   AF-A0A4R3I0J2-F1
#
_cell.length_a   1.000
_cell.length_b   1.000
_cell.length_c   1.000
_cell.angle_alpha   90.00
_cell.angle_beta   90.00
_cell.angle_gamma   90.00
#
_symmetry.space_group_name_H-M   'P 1'
#
loop_
_entity.id
_entity.type
_entity.pdbx_description
1 polymer ?
#
loop_
_entity_poly.entity_id
_entity_poly.type
_entity_poly.pdbx_seq_one_letter_code
_entity_poly.pdbx_strand_id
1 'polypeptide(L)'
;MIESYVTFIFRVPAKDLEKWKSIVNDLKDGHFGARLEDHFEYFGEEAEGLLCDVMDTWEEYPNQKGCISAENSFVKGDEIHVELIGASALSESTPLLKKLFVTCGVSFISDSLIDEGYMSED
;
A
#
# COMPACT_ATOMS: atom_id res chain seq x y z
N MET A 1 -8.52 -9.01 18.54
CA MET A 1 -7.38 -8.31 17.94
C MET A 1 -8.00 -7.45 16.86
N ILE A 2 -7.77 -6.14 16.88
CA ILE A 2 -8.39 -5.23 15.92
C ILE A 2 -7.59 -5.34 14.63
N GLU A 3 -8.25 -5.75 13.56
CA GLU A 3 -7.69 -5.70 12.21
C GLU A 3 -8.19 -4.42 11.55
N SER A 4 -7.26 -3.72 10.93
CA SER A 4 -7.49 -2.55 10.09
C SER A 4 -7.34 -2.97 8.64
N TYR A 5 -8.18 -2.41 7.79
CA TYR A 5 -8.21 -2.71 6.37
C TYR A 5 -8.19 -1.39 5.62
N VAL A 6 -7.32 -1.26 4.63
CA VAL A 6 -7.35 -0.11 3.72
C VAL A 6 -7.43 -0.59 2.28
N THR A 7 -8.45 -0.13 1.56
CA THR A 7 -8.57 -0.35 0.12
C THR A 7 -8.20 0.92 -0.62
N PHE A 8 -7.19 0.85 -1.49
CA PHE A 8 -6.83 1.88 -2.44
C PHE A 8 -7.34 1.51 -3.83
N ILE A 9 -8.02 2.44 -4.48
CA ILE A 9 -8.43 2.37 -5.88
C ILE A 9 -7.84 3.58 -6.59
N PHE A 10 -6.98 3.34 -7.58
CA PHE A 10 -6.26 4.44 -8.22
C PHE A 10 -5.96 4.20 -9.70
N ARG A 11 -5.70 5.28 -10.45
CA ARG A 11 -5.39 5.21 -11.89
C ARG A 11 -3.95 5.60 -12.20
N VAL A 12 -3.31 4.77 -13.00
CA VAL A 12 -1.88 4.89 -13.34
C VAL A 12 -1.69 5.32 -14.79
N PRO A 13 -0.57 5.98 -15.13
CA PRO A 13 -0.25 6.30 -16.52
C PRO A 13 -0.10 5.02 -17.35
N ALA A 14 -0.59 5.03 -18.60
CA ALA A 14 -0.52 3.87 -19.50
C ALA A 14 0.93 3.35 -19.70
N LYS A 15 1.93 4.26 -19.67
CA LYS A 15 3.36 3.91 -19.78
C LYS A 15 3.86 3.08 -18.60
N ASP A 16 3.23 3.17 -17.44
CA ASP A 16 3.67 2.53 -16.19
C ASP A 16 2.80 1.32 -15.82
N LEU A 17 1.80 0.98 -16.64
CA LEU A 17 0.83 -0.07 -16.34
C LEU A 17 1.48 -1.44 -16.12
N GLU A 18 2.46 -1.82 -16.94
CA GLU A 18 3.15 -3.11 -16.78
C GLU A 18 3.99 -3.16 -15.50
N LYS A 19 4.57 -2.03 -15.08
CA LYS A 19 5.28 -1.93 -13.80
C LYS A 19 4.30 -2.11 -12.64
N TRP A 20 3.15 -1.44 -12.67
CA TRP A 20 2.11 -1.59 -11.65
C TRP A 20 1.51 -3.01 -11.60
N LYS A 21 1.35 -3.69 -12.73
CA LYS A 21 0.98 -5.11 -12.74
C LYS A 21 2.00 -5.98 -12.01
N SER A 22 3.29 -5.72 -12.22
CA SER A 22 4.36 -6.45 -11.53
C SER A 22 4.32 -6.21 -10.02
N ILE A 23 4.12 -4.94 -9.60
CA ILE A 23 3.98 -4.59 -8.18
C ILE A 23 2.80 -5.32 -7.56
N VAL A 24 1.62 -5.27 -8.19
CA VAL A 24 0.42 -5.95 -7.68
C VAL A 24 0.62 -7.46 -7.57
N ASN A 25 1.34 -8.08 -8.51
CA ASN A 25 1.66 -9.51 -8.43
C ASN A 25 2.58 -9.82 -7.24
N ASP A 26 3.62 -9.01 -7.03
CA ASP A 26 4.52 -9.21 -5.89
C ASP A 26 3.80 -9.00 -4.55
N LEU A 27 2.91 -8.00 -4.46
CA LEU A 27 2.06 -7.79 -3.28
C LEU A 27 1.19 -9.02 -2.98
N LYS A 28 0.56 -9.63 -3.99
CA LYS A 28 -0.25 -10.86 -3.83
C LYS A 28 0.55 -12.06 -3.34
N ASP A 29 1.78 -12.17 -3.80
CA ASP A 29 2.68 -13.25 -3.42
C ASP A 29 3.28 -13.02 -2.02
N GLY A 30 2.92 -11.92 -1.35
CA GLY A 30 3.44 -11.55 -0.03
C GLY A 30 4.89 -11.06 -0.07
N HIS A 31 5.37 -10.63 -1.24
CA HIS A 31 6.70 -10.07 -1.40
C HIS A 31 6.73 -8.59 -0.99
N PHE A 32 7.14 -8.34 0.25
CA PHE A 32 7.42 -7.01 0.80
C PHE A 32 8.93 -6.79 0.99
N GLY A 33 9.33 -5.56 1.36
CA GLY A 33 10.73 -5.18 1.62
C GLY A 33 11.53 -4.89 0.34
N ALA A 34 12.79 -5.33 0.30
CA ALA A 34 13.73 -5.07 -0.80
C ALA A 34 13.17 -5.32 -2.21
N ARG A 35 12.32 -6.36 -2.38
CA ARG A 35 11.71 -6.65 -3.68
C ARG A 35 10.69 -5.59 -4.11
N LEU A 36 10.01 -4.96 -3.16
CA LEU A 36 9.13 -3.83 -3.41
C LEU A 36 9.96 -2.56 -3.65
N GLU A 37 11.05 -2.35 -2.91
CA GLU A 37 12.01 -1.24 -3.14
C GLU A 37 12.51 -1.21 -4.58
N ASP A 38 13.00 -2.35 -5.10
CA ASP A 38 13.45 -2.51 -6.49
C ASP A 38 12.38 -2.06 -7.51
N HIS A 39 11.09 -2.21 -7.17
CA HIS A 39 10.03 -1.72 -8.04
C HIS A 39 9.92 -0.22 -8.05
N PHE A 40 10.04 0.41 -6.88
CA PHE A 40 9.82 1.84 -6.69
C PHE A 40 11.01 2.70 -7.11
N GLU A 41 12.23 2.14 -7.19
CA GLU A 41 13.38 2.80 -7.86
C GLU A 41 13.04 3.28 -9.28
N TYR A 42 12.18 2.56 -10.01
CA TYR A 42 11.73 2.94 -11.35
C TYR A 42 11.03 4.30 -11.40
N PHE A 43 10.34 4.69 -10.32
CA PHE A 43 9.63 5.97 -10.23
C PHE A 43 10.54 7.11 -9.73
N GLY A 44 11.77 6.79 -9.34
CA GLY A 44 12.80 7.73 -8.91
C GLY A 44 13.03 7.75 -7.39
N GLU A 45 14.13 8.40 -6.99
CA GLU A 45 14.63 8.44 -5.60
C GLU A 45 13.59 8.95 -4.60
N GLU A 46 12.71 9.87 -4.99
CA GLU A 46 11.66 10.37 -4.10
C GLU A 46 10.61 9.30 -3.77
N ALA A 47 10.25 8.46 -4.74
CA ALA A 47 9.32 7.37 -4.52
C ALA A 47 9.95 6.26 -3.68
N GLU A 48 11.20 5.93 -3.94
CA GLU A 48 12.00 4.99 -3.14
C GLU A 48 12.06 5.44 -1.67
N GLY A 49 12.45 6.70 -1.41
CA GLY A 49 12.51 7.23 -0.05
C GLY A 49 11.17 7.21 0.68
N LEU A 50 10.07 7.52 -0.02
CA LEU A 50 8.72 7.42 0.56
C LEU A 50 8.31 5.99 0.87
N LEU A 51 8.74 5.00 0.08
CA LEU A 51 8.49 3.60 0.39
C LEU A 51 9.28 3.19 1.65
N CYS A 52 10.53 3.63 1.80
CA CYS A 52 11.31 3.39 3.02
C CYS A 52 10.59 3.94 4.25
N ASP A 53 10.09 5.18 4.20
CA ASP A 53 9.30 5.76 5.31
C ASP A 53 8.06 4.91 5.65
N VAL A 54 7.39 4.35 4.64
CA VAL A 54 6.25 3.43 4.83
C VAL A 54 6.68 2.14 5.53
N MET A 55 7.79 1.54 5.09
CA MET A 55 8.30 0.29 5.67
C MET A 55 8.81 0.50 7.09
N ASP A 56 9.53 1.59 7.35
CA ASP A 56 9.96 1.99 8.70
C ASP A 56 8.74 2.14 9.63
N THR A 57 7.67 2.79 9.16
CA THR A 57 6.41 2.90 9.90
C THR A 57 5.83 1.52 10.23
N TRP A 58 5.93 0.55 9.32
CA TRP A 58 5.45 -0.81 9.58
C TRP A 58 6.33 -1.59 10.56
N GLU A 59 7.65 -1.34 10.56
CA GLU A 59 8.62 -1.95 11.47
C GLU A 59 8.49 -1.46 12.91
N GLU A 60 7.95 -0.26 13.14
CA GLU A 60 7.68 0.29 14.49
C GLU A 60 6.60 -0.51 15.26
N TYR A 61 5.85 -1.38 14.58
CA TYR A 61 4.78 -2.21 15.16
C TYR A 61 5.07 -3.73 15.13
N PRO A 62 6.26 -4.21 15.56
CA PRO A 62 6.72 -5.58 15.31
C PRO A 62 5.96 -6.65 16.11
N ASN A 63 5.27 -6.25 17.18
CA ASN A 63 4.51 -7.15 18.06
C ASN A 63 3.05 -7.33 17.63
N GLN A 64 2.59 -6.59 16.61
CA GLN A 64 1.29 -6.82 16.01
C GLN A 64 1.45 -7.97 15.00
N LYS A 65 1.01 -9.18 15.38
CA LYS A 65 0.93 -10.32 14.45
C LYS A 65 0.06 -9.90 13.26
N GLY A 66 0.67 -9.66 12.11
CA GLY A 66 0.01 -9.07 10.95
C GLY A 66 0.93 -8.07 10.24
N CYS A 67 2.15 -8.53 9.92
CA CYS A 67 3.00 -7.88 8.93
C CYS A 67 2.12 -7.63 7.72
N ILE A 68 1.99 -6.36 7.30
CA ILE A 68 1.01 -5.92 6.31
C ILE A 68 0.88 -6.96 5.20
N SER A 69 -0.32 -7.47 4.97
CA SER A 69 -0.61 -8.35 3.85
C SER A 69 -1.39 -7.58 2.80
N ALA A 70 -1.26 -7.98 1.54
CA ALA A 70 -2.11 -7.50 0.49
C ALA A 70 -3.12 -8.58 0.13
N GLU A 71 -4.39 -8.32 0.41
CA GLU A 71 -5.49 -9.18 -0.03
C GLU A 71 -6.21 -8.52 -1.20
N ASN A 72 -6.94 -9.32 -1.99
CA ASN A 72 -7.83 -8.87 -3.08
C ASN A 72 -7.30 -7.77 -4.02
N SER A 73 -5.98 -7.69 -4.22
CA SER A 73 -5.37 -6.67 -5.08
C SER A 73 -5.52 -7.08 -6.56
N PHE A 74 -5.75 -6.17 -7.50
CA PHE A 74 -5.83 -6.51 -8.93
C PHE A 74 -5.72 -5.28 -9.83
N VAL A 75 -5.59 -5.54 -11.14
CA VAL A 75 -5.53 -4.51 -12.18
C VAL A 75 -6.73 -4.68 -13.11
N LYS A 76 -7.47 -3.58 -13.36
CA LYS A 76 -8.63 -3.53 -14.25
C LYS A 76 -8.48 -2.35 -15.22
N GLY A 77 -7.93 -2.62 -16.41
CA GLY A 77 -7.59 -1.54 -17.35
C GLY A 77 -6.38 -0.75 -16.83
N ASP A 78 -6.53 0.57 -16.70
CA ASP A 78 -5.57 1.49 -16.07
C ASP A 78 -5.84 1.73 -14.57
N GLU A 79 -6.85 1.05 -14.01
CA GLU A 79 -7.23 1.13 -12.60
C GLU A 79 -6.58 0.00 -11.79
N ILE A 80 -5.94 0.37 -10.69
CA ILE A 80 -5.26 -0.52 -9.74
C ILE A 80 -6.09 -0.54 -8.46
N HIS A 81 -6.32 -1.75 -7.96
CA HIS A 81 -7.00 -2.03 -6.69
C HIS A 81 -5.98 -2.70 -5.78
N VAL A 82 -5.70 -2.10 -4.62
CA VAL A 82 -4.83 -2.67 -3.60
C VAL A 82 -5.56 -2.64 -2.28
N GLU A 83 -5.80 -3.81 -1.70
CA GLU A 83 -6.32 -3.93 -0.34
C GLU A 83 -5.18 -4.41 0.56
N LEU A 84 -4.90 -3.63 1.60
CA LEU A 84 -3.90 -3.97 2.61
C LEU A 84 -4.62 -4.27 3.93
N ILE A 85 -4.17 -5.33 4.60
CA ILE A 85 -4.63 -5.74 5.92
C ILE A 85 -3.46 -5.64 6.87
N GLY A 86 -3.72 -5.09 8.04
CA GLY A 86 -2.73 -4.86 9.07
C GLY A 86 -3.41 -4.35 10.32
N ALA A 87 -2.65 -4.08 11.37
CA ALA A 87 -3.19 -3.44 12.56
C ALA A 87 -2.94 -1.91 12.47
N SER A 88 -2.56 -1.27 13.58
CA SER A 88 -2.49 0.20 13.69
C SER A 88 -1.56 0.87 12.68
N ALA A 89 -0.54 0.16 12.21
CA ALA A 89 0.43 0.63 11.21
C ALA A 89 -0.21 1.09 9.89
N LEU A 90 -1.38 0.56 9.50
CA LEU A 90 -2.06 0.99 8.27
C LEU A 90 -2.62 2.40 8.35
N SER A 91 -3.21 2.76 9.48
CA SER A 91 -3.78 4.10 9.69
C SER A 91 -2.69 5.17 9.58
N GLU A 92 -1.53 4.89 10.16
CA GLU A 92 -0.37 5.80 10.17
C GLU A 92 0.35 5.87 8.82
N SER A 93 0.45 4.75 8.10
CA SER A 93 1.11 4.69 6.79
C SER A 93 0.21 5.11 5.62
N THR A 94 -1.11 5.18 5.79
CA THR A 94 -2.06 5.55 4.72
C THR A 94 -1.74 6.91 4.07
N PRO A 95 -1.46 7.99 4.83
CA PRO A 95 -1.04 9.26 4.23
C PRO A 95 0.26 9.16 3.42
N LEU A 96 1.22 8.36 3.88
CA LEU A 96 2.50 8.14 3.20
C LEU A 96 2.30 7.35 1.90
N LEU A 97 1.50 6.29 1.93
CA LEU A 97 1.13 5.51 0.74
C LEU A 97 0.44 6.37 -0.32
N LYS A 98 -0.48 7.26 0.07
CA LYS A 98 -1.11 8.20 -0.86
C LYS A 98 -0.10 9.14 -1.49
N LYS A 99 0.84 9.66 -0.69
CA LYS A 99 1.92 10.52 -1.19
C LYS A 99 2.81 9.76 -2.17
N LEU A 100 3.24 8.55 -1.81
CA LEU A 100 4.02 7.64 -2.65
C LEU A 100 3.36 7.42 -4.01
N PHE A 101 2.08 7.07 -4.02
CA PHE A 101 1.34 6.83 -5.26
C PHE A 101 1.27 8.08 -6.14
N VAL A 102 1.01 9.26 -5.57
CA VAL A 102 1.03 10.52 -6.32
C VAL A 102 2.42 10.79 -6.91
N THR A 103 3.49 10.55 -6.14
CA THR A 103 4.88 10.66 -6.64
C THR A 103 5.14 9.70 -7.80
N CYS A 104 4.53 8.52 -7.80
CA CYS A 104 4.59 7.55 -8.91
C CYS A 104 3.73 7.93 -10.14
N GLY A 105 3.14 9.14 -10.17
CA GLY A 105 2.36 9.66 -11.30
C GLY A 105 0.89 9.23 -11.30
N VAL A 106 0.37 8.71 -10.19
CA VAL A 106 -1.05 8.38 -10.05
C VAL A 106 -1.91 9.64 -10.12
N SER A 107 -2.96 9.59 -10.94
CA SER A 107 -3.79 10.76 -11.28
C SER A 107 -5.11 10.83 -10.52
N PHE A 108 -5.60 9.69 -10.03
CA PHE A 108 -6.80 9.56 -9.23
C PHE A 108 -6.52 8.56 -8.12
N ILE A 109 -6.91 8.90 -6.89
CA ILE A 109 -6.84 8.03 -5.72
C ILE A 109 -8.15 8.14 -4.96
N SER A 110 -8.68 6.98 -4.60
CA SER A 110 -9.71 6.80 -3.59
C SER A 110 -9.20 5.77 -2.60
N ASP A 111 -9.38 6.06 -1.32
CA ASP A 111 -9.04 5.17 -0.22
C ASP A 111 -10.24 4.99 0.71
N SER A 112 -10.38 3.78 1.26
CA SER A 112 -11.36 3.45 2.29
C SER A 112 -10.64 2.70 3.41
N LEU A 113 -10.37 3.39 4.51
CA LEU A 113 -9.83 2.81 5.73
C LEU A 113 -10.97 2.39 6.65
N ILE A 114 -10.95 1.13 7.08
CA ILE A 114 -11.87 0.55 8.05
C ILE A 114 -11.03 0.05 9.22
N ASP A 115 -11.15 0.70 10.36
CA ASP A 115 -10.56 0.23 11.62
C ASP A 115 -11.65 -0.50 12.41
N GLU A 116 -11.57 -1.83 12.55
CA GLU A 116 -12.55 -2.61 13.34
C GLU A 116 -12.40 -2.42 14.87
N GLY A 117 -11.86 -1.27 15.30
CA GLY A 117 -11.45 -0.97 16.66
C GLY A 117 -12.35 -0.05 17.47
N TYR A 118 -13.38 0.54 16.86
CA TYR A 118 -14.32 1.44 17.52
C TYR A 118 -15.76 0.93 17.38
N MET A 119 -16.03 -0.27 17.90
CA MET A 119 -17.33 -0.46 18.55
C MET A 119 -17.18 0.04 19.99
N SER A 120 -17.47 1.33 20.20
CA SER A 120 -17.74 1.83 21.52
C SER A 120 -18.97 1.09 22.04
N GLU A 121 -18.76 0.10 22.91
CA GLU A 121 -19.73 -0.19 23.95
C GLU A 121 -19.74 1.02 24.88
N ASP A 122 -20.65 1.97 24.61
CA ASP A 122 -21.44 2.73 25.59
C ASP A 122 -22.44 3.66 24.87
#